data_AF-A0A8T9AYX3-F1
#
_entry.id   AF-A0A8T9AYX3-F1
#
_cell.length_a   1.000
_cell.length_b   1.000
_cell.length_c   1.000
_cell.angle_alpha   90.00
_cell.angle_beta   90.00
_cell.angle_gamma   90.00
#
_symmetry.space_group_name_H-M   'P 1'
#
loop_
_entity.id
_entity.type
_entity.pdbx_description
1 polymer ?
#
loop_
_entity_poly.entity_id
_entity_poly.type
_entity_poly.pdbx_seq_one_letter_code
_entity_poly.pdbx_strand_id
1 'polypeptide(L)'
;MHLILTGATGLVGSGVLHAMLTTPTVSKISILSRRPVPMAEGHAKAHVIIHKDYANYPSELMQQLKDADGCVWAQGISQSKVGKEEYVEITHTYPLTFARALAASTAPRPIPFIYVSGEGATTSPGLFTPIFGVTKGRTEADLLALSKAPGANLRAISVRPGGVDPTYHEEIAGFYPQRTGIEGFGSLILPVLRT
;
A
#
# COMPACT_ATOMS: atom_id res chain seq x y z
N MET A 1 -17.42 -6.28 5.26
CA MET A 1 -16.62 -5.25 4.56
C MET A 1 -15.79 -5.92 3.49
N HIS A 2 -15.80 -5.36 2.28
CA HIS A 2 -14.90 -5.73 1.20
C HIS A 2 -13.72 -4.76 1.15
N LEU A 3 -12.50 -5.26 1.35
CA LEU A 3 -11.29 -4.45 1.37
C LEU A 3 -10.34 -4.80 0.22
N ILE A 4 -9.68 -3.79 -0.33
CA ILE A 4 -8.65 -3.93 -1.34
C ILE A 4 -7.28 -3.83 -0.67
N LEU A 5 -6.35 -4.70 -1.06
CA LEU A 5 -4.97 -4.67 -0.60
C LEU A 5 -3.99 -4.75 -1.77
N THR A 6 -2.99 -3.87 -1.79
CA THR A 6 -1.81 -4.00 -2.63
C THR A 6 -0.56 -4.24 -1.78
N GLY A 7 0.49 -4.82 -2.36
CA GLY A 7 1.75 -5.05 -1.64
C GLY A 7 1.67 -6.08 -0.51
N ALA A 8 0.71 -7.02 -0.58
CA ALA A 8 0.46 -8.04 0.45
C ALA A 8 1.66 -8.96 0.78
N THR A 9 2.66 -9.02 -0.11
CA THR A 9 3.90 -9.79 0.10
C THR A 9 5.06 -8.96 0.63
N GLY A 10 4.82 -7.72 1.09
CA GLY A 10 5.81 -6.85 1.71
C GLY A 10 5.54 -6.72 3.21
N LEU A 11 6.53 -6.25 3.98
CA LEU A 11 6.46 -6.20 5.44
C LEU A 11 5.15 -5.60 6.00
N VAL A 12 4.82 -4.37 5.58
CA VAL A 12 3.58 -3.72 6.03
C VAL A 12 2.35 -4.44 5.47
N GLY A 13 2.37 -4.81 4.18
CA GLY A 13 1.23 -5.45 3.53
C GLY A 13 0.89 -6.82 4.11
N SER A 14 1.88 -7.60 4.56
CA SER A 14 1.65 -8.87 5.25
C SER A 14 0.99 -8.66 6.61
N GLY A 15 1.44 -7.65 7.37
CA GLY A 15 0.77 -7.26 8.63
C GLY A 15 -0.68 -6.82 8.42
N VAL A 16 -0.93 -6.03 7.37
CA VAL A 16 -2.29 -5.62 6.99
C VAL A 16 -3.13 -6.81 6.54
N LEU A 17 -2.59 -7.71 5.72
CA LEU A 17 -3.30 -8.90 5.27
C LEU A 17 -3.67 -9.77 6.47
N HIS A 18 -2.76 -10.01 7.41
CA HIS A 18 -3.05 -10.73 8.64
C HIS A 18 -4.22 -10.10 9.40
N ALA A 19 -4.19 -8.78 9.62
CA ALA A 19 -5.27 -8.07 10.30
C ALA A 19 -6.61 -8.19 9.55
N MET A 20 -6.61 -8.09 8.22
CA MET A 20 -7.82 -8.28 7.42
C MET A 20 -8.34 -9.72 7.50
N LEU A 21 -7.44 -10.71 7.54
CA LEU A 21 -7.76 -12.13 7.66
C LEU A 21 -8.36 -12.47 9.03
N THR A 22 -7.88 -11.86 10.11
CA THR A 22 -8.37 -12.12 11.47
C THR A 22 -9.55 -11.26 11.89
N THR A 23 -9.83 -10.16 11.18
CA THR A 23 -10.99 -9.31 11.48
C THR A 23 -12.31 -9.96 11.01
N PRO A 24 -13.28 -10.25 11.92
CA PRO A 24 -14.52 -10.93 11.55
C PRO A 24 -15.45 -10.11 10.64
N THR A 25 -15.42 -8.78 10.75
CA THR A 25 -16.24 -7.89 9.94
C THR A 25 -15.75 -7.75 8.50
N VAL A 26 -14.54 -8.23 8.18
CA VAL A 26 -14.02 -8.31 6.82
C VAL A 26 -14.53 -9.59 6.18
N SER A 27 -15.36 -9.44 5.15
CA SER A 27 -16.05 -10.53 4.45
C SER A 27 -15.39 -10.90 3.12
N LYS A 28 -14.66 -9.96 2.50
CA LYS A 28 -13.95 -10.16 1.24
C LYS A 28 -12.69 -9.31 1.21
N ILE A 29 -11.61 -9.86 0.69
CA ILE A 29 -10.32 -9.18 0.48
C ILE A 29 -9.93 -9.38 -0.98
N SER A 30 -9.85 -8.30 -1.76
CA SER A 30 -9.33 -8.33 -3.13
C SER A 30 -7.88 -7.88 -3.11
N ILE A 31 -6.96 -8.80 -3.41
CA ILE A 31 -5.52 -8.55 -3.34
C ILE A 31 -4.99 -8.34 -4.76
N LEU A 32 -4.61 -7.11 -5.10
CA LEU A 32 -3.94 -6.81 -6.36
C LEU A 32 -2.45 -7.10 -6.22
N SER A 33 -1.97 -8.10 -6.94
CA SER A 33 -0.57 -8.54 -6.86
C SER A 33 -0.01 -8.92 -8.22
N ARG A 34 1.30 -8.72 -8.41
CA ARG A 34 2.02 -9.16 -9.62
C ARG A 34 2.28 -10.67 -9.64
N ARG A 35 2.14 -11.33 -8.49
CA ARG A 35 2.51 -12.73 -8.23
C ARG A 35 1.57 -13.36 -7.18
N PRO A 36 1.51 -14.69 -7.06
CA PRO A 36 0.76 -15.36 -5.99
C PRO A 36 1.14 -14.83 -4.59
N VAL A 37 0.18 -14.90 -3.67
CA VAL A 37 0.31 -14.40 -2.30
C VAL A 37 0.11 -15.58 -1.35
N PRO A 38 1.19 -16.25 -0.88
CA PRO A 38 1.08 -17.49 -0.11
C PRO A 38 0.20 -17.35 1.15
N MET A 39 0.26 -16.20 1.84
CA MET A 39 -0.57 -15.94 3.02
C MET A 39 -2.08 -15.90 2.73
N ALA A 40 -2.48 -15.72 1.47
CA ALA A 40 -3.89 -15.73 1.08
C ALA A 40 -4.40 -17.14 0.73
N GLU A 41 -3.51 -18.13 0.56
CA GLU A 41 -3.87 -19.48 0.15
C GLU A 41 -4.73 -20.15 1.23
N GLY A 42 -5.80 -20.85 0.81
CA GLY A 42 -6.73 -21.53 1.71
C GLY A 42 -7.75 -20.62 2.42
N HIS A 43 -7.64 -19.29 2.31
CA HIS A 43 -8.59 -18.37 2.94
C HIS A 43 -9.79 -18.04 2.04
N ALA A 44 -10.98 -18.49 2.42
CA ALA A 44 -12.22 -18.29 1.65
C ALA A 44 -12.56 -16.81 1.36
N LYS A 45 -12.14 -15.87 2.22
CA LYS A 45 -12.37 -14.44 1.99
C LYS A 45 -11.28 -13.74 1.17
N ALA A 46 -10.12 -14.37 0.96
CA ALA A 46 -9.00 -13.77 0.25
C ALA A 46 -8.98 -14.15 -1.23
N HIS A 47 -9.03 -13.14 -2.09
CA HIS A 47 -9.11 -13.31 -3.54
C HIS A 47 -7.92 -12.59 -4.18
N VAL A 48 -6.96 -13.36 -4.69
CA VAL A 48 -5.78 -12.82 -5.36
C VAL A 48 -6.09 -12.55 -6.82
N ILE A 49 -5.98 -11.29 -7.22
CA ILE A 49 -6.13 -10.86 -8.61
C ILE A 49 -4.72 -10.58 -9.13
N ILE A 50 -4.27 -11.42 -10.07
CA ILE A 50 -2.95 -11.24 -10.69
C ILE A 50 -3.03 -10.10 -11.69
N HIS A 51 -2.38 -8.98 -11.33
CA HIS A 51 -2.37 -7.76 -12.10
C HIS A 51 -0.94 -7.20 -12.16
N LYS A 52 -0.42 -7.07 -13.38
CA LYS A 52 0.97 -6.67 -13.63
C LYS A 52 1.12 -5.22 -14.10
N ASP A 53 0.11 -4.70 -14.78
CA ASP A 53 0.13 -3.38 -15.39
C ASP A 53 -0.62 -2.36 -14.53
N TYR A 54 0.06 -1.78 -13.54
CA TYR A 54 -0.55 -0.79 -12.64
C TYR A 54 -0.73 0.60 -13.27
N ALA A 55 -0.35 0.77 -14.54
CA ALA A 55 -0.63 1.97 -15.31
C ALA A 55 -2.04 1.95 -15.95
N ASN A 56 -2.70 0.80 -15.98
CA ASN A 56 -4.03 0.65 -16.57
C ASN A 56 -4.91 -0.35 -15.81
N TYR A 57 -6.18 -0.01 -15.58
CA TYR A 57 -7.12 -0.88 -14.86
C TYR A 57 -8.30 -1.25 -15.76
N PRO A 58 -8.34 -2.47 -16.32
CA PRO A 58 -9.44 -2.93 -17.16
C PRO A 58 -10.78 -2.89 -16.44
N SER A 59 -11.87 -2.70 -17.19
CA SER A 59 -13.23 -2.62 -16.63
C SER A 59 -13.62 -3.89 -15.89
N GLU A 60 -13.16 -5.07 -16.35
CA GLU A 60 -13.41 -6.36 -15.71
C GLU A 60 -12.73 -6.47 -14.35
N LEU A 61 -11.55 -5.85 -14.19
CA LEU A 61 -10.86 -5.75 -12.90
C LEU A 61 -11.65 -4.81 -11.99
N MET A 62 -12.00 -3.62 -12.46
CA MET A 62 -12.74 -2.64 -11.66
C MET A 62 -14.12 -3.16 -11.24
N GLN A 63 -14.77 -3.98 -12.07
CA GLN A 63 -16.05 -4.62 -11.75
C GLN A 63 -15.94 -5.58 -10.55
N GLN A 64 -14.80 -6.25 -10.36
CA GLN A 64 -14.55 -7.11 -9.18
C GLN A 64 -14.38 -6.31 -7.89
N LEU A 65 -14.06 -5.01 -8.01
CA LEU A 65 -13.77 -4.07 -6.93
C LEU A 65 -14.91 -3.09 -6.63
N LYS A 66 -16.00 -3.14 -7.40
CA LYS A 66 -17.10 -2.15 -7.35
C LYS A 66 -17.76 -1.98 -5.97
N ASP A 67 -17.75 -3.03 -5.17
CA ASP A 67 -18.35 -3.12 -3.84
C ASP A 67 -17.33 -2.88 -2.72
N ALA A 68 -16.13 -2.38 -3.03
CA ALA A 68 -15.11 -2.15 -2.04
C ALA A 68 -15.46 -1.01 -1.07
N ASP A 69 -15.31 -1.30 0.21
CA ASP A 69 -15.50 -0.35 1.32
C ASP A 69 -14.21 0.44 1.64
N GLY A 70 -13.06 0.02 1.13
CA GLY A 70 -11.78 0.67 1.40
C GLY A 70 -10.60 0.01 0.68
N CYS A 71 -9.50 0.75 0.56
CA CYS A 71 -8.26 0.30 -0.06
C CYS A 71 -7.06 0.61 0.85
N VAL A 72 -6.19 -0.38 1.04
CA VAL A 72 -4.84 -0.19 1.59
C VAL A 72 -3.81 -0.37 0.48
N TRP A 73 -3.17 0.73 0.12
CA TRP A 73 -2.07 0.77 -0.82
C TRP A 73 -0.74 0.60 -0.09
N ALA A 74 -0.30 -0.65 0.05
CA ALA A 74 0.99 -1.01 0.66
C ALA A 74 2.03 -1.48 -0.37
N GLN A 75 1.75 -1.31 -1.67
CA GLN A 75 2.76 -1.52 -2.71
C GLN A 75 3.83 -0.42 -2.63
N GLY A 76 5.09 -0.86 -2.61
CA GLY A 76 6.24 0.00 -2.67
C GLY A 76 7.50 -0.80 -2.93
N ILE A 77 8.60 -0.08 -3.18
CA ILE A 77 9.93 -0.65 -3.37
C ILE A 77 10.96 0.21 -2.63
N SER A 78 12.08 -0.36 -2.24
CA SER A 78 13.18 0.42 -1.65
C SER A 78 13.83 1.27 -2.75
N GLN A 79 14.07 2.56 -2.49
CA GLN A 79 14.75 3.44 -3.45
C GLN A 79 16.17 2.97 -3.80
N SER A 80 16.75 2.08 -2.98
CA SER A 80 18.07 1.49 -3.22
C SER A 80 18.06 0.33 -4.23
N LYS A 81 16.87 -0.19 -4.58
CA LYS A 81 16.71 -1.38 -5.43
C LYS A 81 16.40 -1.06 -6.88
N VAL A 82 16.08 0.18 -7.20
CA VAL A 82 15.61 0.61 -8.53
C VAL A 82 16.15 2.00 -8.89
N GLY A 83 16.08 2.35 -10.17
CA GLY A 83 16.38 3.70 -10.64
C GLY A 83 15.34 4.71 -10.18
N LYS A 84 15.66 6.01 -10.33
CA LYS A 84 14.79 7.12 -9.90
C LYS A 84 13.44 7.10 -10.63
N GLU A 85 13.45 6.84 -11.93
CA GLU A 85 12.26 6.85 -12.79
C GLU A 85 11.31 5.73 -12.38
N GLU A 86 11.82 4.50 -12.24
CA GLU A 86 11.05 3.34 -11.78
C GLU A 86 10.54 3.54 -10.35
N TYR A 87 11.35 4.14 -9.46
CA TYR A 87 10.90 4.47 -8.11
C TYR A 87 9.72 5.45 -8.12
N VAL A 88 9.76 6.48 -8.96
CA VAL A 88 8.66 7.44 -9.13
C VAL A 88 7.44 6.74 -9.71
N GLU A 89 7.61 5.90 -10.73
CA GLU A 89 6.50 5.17 -11.33
C GLU A 89 5.75 4.31 -10.30
N ILE A 90 6.49 3.50 -9.54
CA ILE A 90 5.91 2.61 -8.51
C ILE A 90 5.30 3.41 -7.35
N THR A 91 5.96 4.46 -6.90
CA THR A 91 5.62 5.15 -5.64
C THR A 91 4.59 6.26 -5.83
N HIS A 92 4.52 6.86 -7.03
CA HIS A 92 3.67 8.02 -7.34
C HIS A 92 2.65 7.69 -8.42
N THR A 93 3.09 7.18 -9.57
CA THR A 93 2.19 6.97 -10.71
C THR A 93 1.16 5.89 -10.44
N TYR A 94 1.58 4.69 -10.02
CA TYR A 94 0.67 3.58 -9.75
C TYR A 94 -0.43 3.88 -8.72
N PRO A 95 -0.13 4.41 -7.51
CA PRO A 95 -1.19 4.74 -6.55
C PRO A 95 -2.15 5.80 -7.08
N LEU A 96 -1.66 6.81 -7.80
CA LEU A 96 -2.53 7.85 -8.37
C LEU A 96 -3.42 7.30 -9.49
N THR A 97 -2.88 6.47 -10.37
CA THR A 97 -3.66 5.83 -11.43
C THR A 97 -4.79 5.00 -10.83
N PHE A 98 -4.49 4.19 -9.81
CA PHE A 98 -5.52 3.40 -9.14
C PHE A 98 -6.53 4.24 -8.37
N ALA A 99 -6.06 5.25 -7.64
CA ALA A 99 -6.92 6.15 -6.89
C ALA A 99 -7.88 6.90 -7.84
N ARG A 100 -7.44 7.29 -9.04
CA ARG A 100 -8.32 7.89 -10.07
C ARG A 100 -9.39 6.91 -10.52
N ALA A 101 -9.02 5.65 -10.76
CA ALA A 101 -9.99 4.61 -11.13
C ALA A 101 -11.02 4.38 -10.01
N LEU A 102 -10.59 4.35 -8.74
CA LEU A 102 -11.48 4.20 -7.59
C LEU A 102 -12.33 5.45 -7.32
N ALA A 103 -11.83 6.65 -7.60
CA ALA A 103 -12.57 7.90 -7.40
C ALA A 103 -13.83 8.00 -8.28
N ALA A 104 -13.90 7.24 -9.38
CA ALA A 104 -15.09 7.11 -10.21
C ALA A 104 -16.15 6.14 -9.65
N SER A 105 -15.92 5.55 -8.47
CA SER A 105 -16.87 4.65 -7.81
C SER A 105 -18.19 5.34 -7.50
N THR A 106 -19.28 4.58 -7.58
CA THR A 106 -20.64 5.02 -7.21
C THR A 106 -21.03 4.57 -5.78
N ALA A 107 -20.05 4.17 -4.97
CA ALA A 107 -20.28 3.80 -3.57
C ALA A 107 -21.03 4.92 -2.80
N PRO A 108 -21.89 4.57 -1.83
CA PRO A 108 -22.70 5.56 -1.11
C PRO A 108 -21.88 6.52 -0.24
N ARG A 109 -20.62 6.17 0.04
CA ARG A 109 -19.67 7.00 0.79
C ARG A 109 -18.31 6.99 0.09
N PRO A 110 -17.52 8.06 0.22
CA PRO A 110 -16.16 8.10 -0.31
C PRO A 110 -15.31 6.93 0.19
N ILE A 111 -14.70 6.21 -0.74
CA ILE A 111 -13.85 5.04 -0.43
C ILE A 111 -12.59 5.53 0.28
N PRO A 112 -12.30 5.10 1.53
CA PRO A 112 -11.02 5.36 2.17
C PRO A 112 -9.88 4.71 1.37
N PHE A 113 -8.90 5.52 0.99
CA PHE A 113 -7.68 5.11 0.30
C PHE A 113 -6.49 5.37 1.22
N ILE A 114 -6.02 4.33 1.88
CA ILE A 114 -4.89 4.39 2.81
C ILE A 114 -3.59 4.18 2.02
N TYR A 115 -2.83 5.25 1.84
CA TYR A 115 -1.50 5.20 1.23
C TYR A 115 -0.43 5.00 2.30
N VAL A 116 0.32 3.89 2.19
CA VAL A 116 1.45 3.62 3.06
C VAL A 116 2.67 4.40 2.56
N SER A 117 2.88 5.56 3.18
CA SER A 117 3.99 6.46 2.89
C SER A 117 5.23 6.09 3.72
N GLY A 118 5.89 7.06 4.37
CA GLY A 118 7.02 6.88 5.26
C GLY A 118 7.40 8.18 5.94
N GLU A 119 7.98 8.07 7.13
CA GLU A 119 8.58 9.21 7.83
C GLU A 119 9.65 9.88 6.95
N GLY A 120 9.69 11.22 6.94
CA GLY A 120 10.52 12.00 6.02
C GLY A 120 9.89 12.32 4.66
N ALA A 121 8.64 11.88 4.39
CA ALA A 121 7.87 12.38 3.26
C ALA A 121 7.56 13.88 3.40
N THR A 122 7.89 14.69 2.39
CA THR A 122 7.77 16.15 2.46
C THR A 122 7.40 16.79 1.11
N THR A 123 6.59 17.85 1.16
CA THR A 123 6.29 18.73 0.01
C THR A 123 7.24 19.92 -0.09
N SER A 124 8.13 20.09 0.90
CA SER A 124 9.10 21.19 0.98
C SER A 124 10.52 20.60 1.07
N PRO A 125 11.06 20.03 -0.03
CA PRO A 125 12.35 19.35 0.01
C PRO A 125 13.51 20.35 0.13
N GLY A 126 14.42 20.10 1.07
CA GLY A 126 15.75 20.72 1.11
C GLY A 126 16.80 19.94 0.29
N LEU A 127 18.02 20.48 0.22
CA LEU A 127 19.14 19.95 -0.58
C LEU A 127 19.49 18.48 -0.29
N PHE A 128 19.29 18.02 0.95
CA PHE A 128 19.62 16.65 1.40
C PHE A 128 18.39 15.74 1.50
N THR A 129 17.24 16.16 0.99
CA THR A 129 16.03 15.33 1.05
C THR A 129 16.20 14.11 0.14
N PRO A 130 16.04 12.89 0.67
CA PRO A 130 16.16 11.69 -0.15
C PRO A 130 15.02 11.61 -1.17
N ILE A 131 15.27 10.94 -2.30
CA ILE A 131 14.28 10.76 -3.38
C ILE A 131 12.97 10.18 -2.85
N PHE A 132 13.04 9.21 -1.93
CA PHE A 132 11.84 8.65 -1.31
C PHE A 132 10.97 9.71 -0.64
N GLY A 133 11.58 10.65 0.08
CA GLY A 133 10.88 11.70 0.83
C GLY A 133 10.17 12.68 -0.11
N VAL A 134 10.85 13.06 -1.20
CA VAL A 134 10.29 13.93 -2.24
C VAL A 134 9.12 13.25 -2.94
N THR A 135 9.33 12.03 -3.46
CA THR A 135 8.32 11.32 -4.25
C THR A 135 7.11 10.93 -3.41
N LYS A 136 7.31 10.42 -2.18
CA LYS A 136 6.19 10.09 -1.29
C LYS A 136 5.44 11.35 -0.87
N GLY A 137 6.13 12.43 -0.50
CA GLY A 137 5.49 13.71 -0.15
C GLY A 137 4.65 14.28 -1.29
N ARG A 138 5.16 14.25 -2.53
CA ARG A 138 4.38 14.59 -3.72
C ARG A 138 3.16 13.68 -3.91
N THR A 139 3.32 12.37 -3.71
CA THR A 139 2.22 11.41 -3.86
C THR A 139 1.11 11.69 -2.84
N GLU A 140 1.46 11.98 -1.59
CA GLU A 140 0.49 12.34 -0.56
C GLU A 140 -0.29 13.61 -0.93
N ALA A 141 0.40 14.64 -1.43
CA ALA A 141 -0.22 15.89 -1.85
C ALA A 141 -1.19 15.67 -3.03
N ASP A 142 -0.76 14.91 -4.04
CA ASP A 142 -1.57 14.64 -5.22
C ASP A 142 -2.78 13.75 -4.91
N LEU A 143 -2.65 12.76 -4.02
CA LEU A 143 -3.77 11.95 -3.53
C LEU A 143 -4.78 12.79 -2.73
N LEU A 144 -4.28 13.70 -1.89
CA LEU A 144 -5.13 14.63 -1.15
C LEU A 144 -5.86 15.59 -2.08
N ALA A 145 -5.19 16.09 -3.12
CA ALA A 145 -5.80 16.94 -4.13
C ALA A 145 -6.90 16.19 -4.90
N LEU A 146 -6.64 14.94 -5.31
CA LEU A 146 -7.65 14.08 -5.94
C LEU A 146 -8.87 13.87 -5.03
N SER A 147 -8.65 13.62 -3.74
CA SER A 147 -9.72 13.42 -2.76
C SER A 147 -10.61 14.66 -2.57
N LYS A 148 -10.09 15.87 -2.89
CA LYS A 148 -10.84 17.13 -2.83
C LYS A 148 -11.45 17.54 -4.17
N ALA A 149 -11.17 16.81 -5.25
CA ALA A 149 -11.68 17.14 -6.56
C ALA A 149 -13.22 16.97 -6.61
N PRO A 150 -13.96 17.89 -7.27
CA PRO A 150 -15.40 17.75 -7.43
C PRO A 150 -15.76 16.41 -8.09
N GLY A 151 -16.70 15.68 -7.47
CA GLY A 151 -17.16 14.39 -7.97
C GLY A 151 -16.25 13.20 -7.66
N ALA A 152 -15.10 13.40 -7.00
CA ALA A 152 -14.26 12.28 -6.57
C ALA A 152 -14.87 11.56 -5.36
N ASN A 153 -15.19 10.27 -5.52
CA ASN A 153 -15.75 9.43 -4.46
C ASN A 153 -14.67 8.68 -3.68
N LEU A 154 -13.62 9.41 -3.25
CA LEU A 154 -12.45 8.85 -2.59
C LEU A 154 -11.99 9.76 -1.45
N ARG A 155 -11.60 9.14 -0.33
CA ARG A 155 -11.00 9.80 0.84
C ARG A 155 -9.56 9.33 1.01
N ALA A 156 -8.60 10.15 0.61
CA ALA A 156 -7.17 9.83 0.76
C ALA A 156 -6.71 10.00 2.21
N ILE A 157 -5.97 9.01 2.73
CA ILE A 157 -5.34 9.01 4.05
C ILE A 157 -3.90 8.52 3.88
N SER A 158 -2.92 9.29 4.31
CA SER A 158 -1.51 8.89 4.24
C SER A 158 -1.01 8.53 5.62
N VAL A 159 -0.41 7.35 5.76
CA VAL A 159 0.26 6.92 7.00
C VAL A 159 1.76 6.95 6.79
N ARG A 160 2.51 7.50 7.76
CA ARG A 160 3.96 7.71 7.67
C ARG A 160 4.70 6.90 8.73
N PRO A 161 4.86 5.57 8.54
CA PRO A 161 5.66 4.79 9.47
C PRO A 161 7.13 5.24 9.41
N GLY A 162 7.77 5.41 10.57
CA GLY A 162 9.21 5.64 10.66
C GLY A 162 10.02 4.35 10.58
N GLY A 163 9.74 3.42 11.49
CA GLY A 163 10.26 2.06 11.47
C GLY A 163 9.12 1.07 11.62
N VAL A 164 9.18 -0.03 10.86
CA VAL A 164 8.24 -1.15 11.01
C VAL A 164 9.05 -2.34 11.48
N ASP A 165 8.76 -2.78 12.70
CA ASP A 165 9.45 -3.87 13.37
C ASP A 165 8.49 -5.06 13.56
N PRO A 166 8.72 -6.17 12.82
CA PRO A 166 7.89 -7.38 12.85
C PRO A 166 8.25 -8.37 13.95
N THR A 167 9.20 -8.06 14.85
CA THR A 167 9.77 -9.04 15.80
C THR A 167 8.73 -9.81 16.60
N TYR A 168 7.62 -9.16 16.96
CA TYR A 168 6.54 -9.76 17.76
C TYR A 168 5.28 -10.08 16.93
N HIS A 169 5.42 -10.23 15.61
CA HIS A 169 4.32 -10.56 14.69
C HIS A 169 4.64 -11.90 14.01
N GLU A 170 4.50 -12.99 14.77
CA GLU A 170 4.90 -14.33 14.36
C GLU A 170 4.12 -14.84 13.13
N GLU A 171 2.85 -14.47 13.01
CA GLU A 171 1.95 -14.92 11.95
C GLU A 171 2.36 -14.43 10.55
N ILE A 172 3.20 -13.38 10.48
CA ILE A 172 3.70 -12.86 9.19
C ILE A 172 5.16 -13.24 8.92
N ALA A 173 5.87 -13.90 9.86
CA ALA A 173 7.32 -14.09 9.80
C ALA A 173 7.80 -14.79 8.50
N GLY A 174 6.99 -15.67 7.92
CA GLY A 174 7.27 -16.38 6.67
C GLY A 174 6.80 -15.68 5.39
N PHE A 175 6.13 -14.53 5.48
CA PHE A 175 5.35 -13.97 4.36
C PHE A 175 5.85 -12.61 3.83
N TYR A 176 6.90 -12.05 4.42
CA TYR A 176 7.57 -10.84 3.93
C TYR A 176 9.06 -11.08 3.62
N PRO A 177 9.70 -10.26 2.77
CA PRO A 177 11.10 -10.40 2.43
C PRO A 177 11.97 -10.09 3.65
N GLN A 178 12.84 -11.01 4.01
CA GLN A 178 13.80 -10.79 5.08
C GLN A 178 14.76 -9.67 4.69
N ARG A 179 14.94 -8.70 5.59
CA ARG A 179 15.84 -7.57 5.35
C ARG A 179 17.29 -8.03 5.53
N THR A 180 18.12 -7.81 4.53
CA THR A 180 19.55 -8.15 4.55
C THR A 180 20.40 -6.89 4.47
N GLY A 181 21.63 -6.93 4.98
CA GLY A 181 22.56 -5.78 4.93
C GLY A 181 22.13 -4.61 5.82
N ILE A 182 22.27 -3.38 5.33
CA ILE A 182 21.98 -2.14 6.09
C ILE A 182 20.51 -2.09 6.54
N GLU A 183 19.57 -2.57 5.69
CA GLU A 183 18.14 -2.67 6.04
C GLU A 183 17.91 -3.66 7.21
N GLY A 184 18.73 -4.70 7.31
CA GLY A 184 18.71 -5.70 8.39
C GLY A 184 19.34 -5.22 9.69
N PHE A 185 20.39 -4.38 9.59
CA PHE A 185 21.00 -3.74 10.77
C PHE A 185 20.01 -2.77 11.45
N GLY A 186 19.23 -2.03 10.65
CA GLY A 186 18.13 -1.21 11.15
C GLY A 186 17.08 -2.02 11.93
N SER A 187 16.73 -3.23 11.49
CA SER A 187 15.79 -4.08 12.24
C SER A 187 16.34 -4.62 13.56
N LEU A 188 17.66 -4.74 13.73
CA LEU A 188 18.29 -5.18 14.99
C LEU A 188 18.21 -4.12 16.09
N ILE A 189 18.16 -2.84 15.71
CA ILE A 189 18.11 -1.71 16.65
C ILE A 189 16.68 -1.24 16.94
N LEU A 190 15.71 -1.52 16.06
CA LEU A 190 14.32 -1.09 16.25
C LEU A 190 13.67 -1.60 17.55
N PRO A 191 13.88 -2.86 18.01
CA PRO A 191 13.37 -3.32 19.30
C PRO A 191 13.91 -2.53 20.49
N VAL A 192 15.16 -2.06 20.41
CA VAL A 192 15.82 -1.26 21.47
C VAL A 192 15.34 0.19 21.44
N LEU A 193 14.98 0.73 20.28
CA LEU A 193 14.45 2.09 20.12
C LEU A 193 12.96 2.22 20.49
N ARG A 194 12.30 1.12 20.88
CA ARG A 194 10.89 1.10 21.33
C ARG A 194 10.72 1.45 22.82
N THR A 195 11.78 1.40 23.63
CA THR A 195 11.78 1.77 25.06
C THR A 195 11.89 3.27 25.25
#